data_AF-A0AA95HG08-F1
#
_entry.id   AF-A0AA95HG08-F1
#
_cell.length_a   1.000
_cell.length_b   1.000
_cell.length_c   1.000
_cell.angle_alpha   90.00
_cell.angle_beta   90.00
_cell.angle_gamma   90.00
#
_symmetry.space_group_name_H-M   'P 1'
#
loop_
_entity.id
_entity.type
_entity.pdbx_description
1 polymer ?
#
loop_
_entity_poly.entity_id
_entity_poly.type
_entity_poly.pdbx_seq_one_letter_code
_entity_poly.pdbx_strand_id
1 'polypeptide(L)'
;MCWLGIRHGIHVFATCLGGEENYRQALDYYYAYGPVPNWEKRHISAYASAHPWEDWAETWAHYLHIMDTLETATGFGLIHRDAVDSSGFHLLMQEWRQLTRMMNALNRSMGQADAYPFTLSRQVIVKLRLIHQLVTGSEGM
;
A
#
# COMPACT_ATOMS: atom_id res chain seq x y z
N MET A 1 -14.88 13.08 2.47
CA MET A 1 -14.37 12.41 3.68
C MET A 1 -12.97 11.82 3.50
N CYS A 2 -12.58 11.33 2.32
CA CYS A 2 -11.23 10.79 2.02
C CYS A 2 -10.05 11.77 2.29
N TRP A 3 -10.26 13.09 2.10
CA TRP A 3 -9.21 14.12 2.29
C TRP A 3 -8.95 14.56 3.75
N LEU A 4 -9.86 14.28 4.69
CA LEU A 4 -9.68 14.65 6.11
C LEU A 4 -8.75 13.68 6.84
N GLY A 5 -8.71 12.40 6.43
CA GLY A 5 -7.78 11.38 6.94
C GLY A 5 -6.33 11.61 6.47
N ILE A 6 -6.15 12.08 5.23
CA ILE A 6 -4.83 12.45 4.68
C ILE A 6 -4.18 13.58 5.50
N ARG A 7 -4.97 14.56 6.00
CA ARG A 7 -4.46 15.65 6.84
C ARG A 7 -4.09 15.23 8.27
N HIS A 8 -4.80 14.27 8.88
CA HIS A 8 -4.46 13.75 10.22
C HIS A 8 -3.28 12.77 10.21
N GLY A 9 -3.05 12.06 9.09
CA GLY A 9 -1.92 11.13 8.95
C GLY A 9 -0.54 11.79 8.86
N ILE A 10 -0.46 13.07 8.49
CA ILE A 10 0.82 13.79 8.30
C ILE A 10 1.61 13.95 9.62
N HIS A 11 0.94 14.11 10.77
CA HIS A 11 1.61 14.29 12.07
C HIS A 11 2.18 12.97 12.63
N VAL A 12 1.46 11.86 12.49
CA VAL A 12 1.98 10.52 12.84
C VAL A 12 3.14 10.16 11.92
N PHE A 13 3.01 10.49 10.63
CA PHE A 13 4.03 10.20 9.64
C PHE A 13 5.37 10.92 9.87
N ALA A 14 5.33 12.23 10.16
CA ALA A 14 6.55 13.00 10.47
C ALA A 14 7.31 12.48 11.70
N THR A 15 6.60 11.83 12.63
CA THR A 15 7.18 11.33 13.89
C THR A 15 7.73 9.90 13.77
N CYS A 16 7.15 9.06 12.89
CA CYS A 16 7.48 7.63 12.84
C CYS A 16 8.58 7.22 11.85
N LEU A 17 8.85 7.99 10.79
CA LEU A 17 9.63 7.50 9.64
C LEU A 17 10.86 8.34 9.23
N GLY A 18 11.15 9.43 9.95
CA GLY A 18 12.34 10.26 9.72
C GLY A 18 12.24 11.11 8.45
N GLY A 19 12.94 12.24 8.44
CA GLY A 19 12.86 13.19 7.32
C GLY A 19 13.82 14.36 7.44
N GLU A 20 14.99 14.15 8.04
CA GLU A 20 16.01 15.20 8.11
C GLU A 20 16.87 15.30 6.83
N GLU A 21 16.70 14.35 5.90
CA GLU A 21 17.40 14.38 4.61
C GLU A 21 16.83 15.46 3.69
N ASN A 22 17.69 16.07 2.87
CA ASN A 22 17.25 17.07 1.91
C ASN A 22 16.46 16.37 0.79
N TYR A 23 15.13 16.51 0.83
CA TYR A 23 14.20 15.91 -0.12
C TYR A 23 14.63 16.06 -1.59
N ARG A 24 15.06 17.25 -2.01
CA ARG A 24 15.47 17.50 -3.40
C ARG A 24 16.73 16.74 -3.76
N GLN A 25 17.72 16.74 -2.87
CA GLN A 25 18.95 16.00 -3.08
C GLN A 25 18.71 14.48 -3.16
N ALA A 26 17.81 13.95 -2.33
CA ALA A 26 17.45 12.55 -2.35
C ALA A 26 16.80 12.12 -3.69
N LEU A 27 15.91 12.97 -4.24
CA LEU A 27 15.33 12.74 -5.56
C LEU A 27 16.35 12.86 -6.69
N ASP A 28 17.22 13.87 -6.66
CA ASP A 28 18.28 14.03 -7.66
C ASP A 28 19.19 12.80 -7.68
N TYR A 29 19.54 12.27 -6.50
CA TYR A 29 20.31 11.03 -6.38
C TYR A 29 19.55 9.83 -6.96
N TYR A 30 18.26 9.67 -6.64
CA TYR A 30 17.44 8.58 -7.17
C TYR A 30 17.37 8.61 -8.70
N TYR A 31 17.17 9.77 -9.31
CA TYR A 31 17.12 9.86 -10.78
C TYR A 31 18.48 9.61 -11.43
N ALA A 32 19.58 9.93 -10.76
CA ALA A 32 20.93 9.67 -11.25
C ALA A 32 21.37 8.20 -11.11
N TYR A 33 21.01 7.53 -10.01
CA TYR A 33 21.57 6.22 -9.63
C TYR A 33 20.53 5.11 -9.51
N GLY A 34 19.24 5.43 -9.58
CA GLY A 34 18.14 4.49 -9.41
C GLY A 34 17.81 4.15 -7.96
N PRO A 35 16.96 3.13 -7.73
CA PRO A 35 16.55 2.72 -6.40
C PRO A 35 17.68 2.10 -5.59
N VAL A 36 17.54 2.13 -4.26
CA VAL A 36 18.48 1.44 -3.38
C VAL A 36 18.46 -0.08 -3.65
N PRO A 37 19.60 -0.78 -3.51
CA PRO A 37 19.63 -2.24 -3.69
C PRO A 37 18.67 -2.95 -2.74
N ASN A 38 17.98 -3.98 -3.24
CA ASN A 38 16.98 -4.75 -2.50
C ASN A 38 15.80 -3.91 -1.98
N TRP A 39 15.44 -2.82 -2.67
CA TRP A 39 14.31 -1.97 -2.28
C TRP A 39 13.02 -2.78 -2.11
N GLU A 40 12.81 -3.83 -2.90
CA GLU A 40 11.61 -4.68 -2.90
C GLU A 40 11.37 -5.40 -1.57
N LYS A 41 12.41 -5.51 -0.72
CA LYS A 41 12.28 -6.07 0.63
C LYS A 41 11.64 -5.09 1.61
N ARG A 42 11.59 -3.79 1.30
CA ARG A 42 11.19 -2.72 2.23
C ARG A 42 10.12 -1.79 1.66
N HIS A 43 10.12 -1.58 0.36
CA HIS A 43 9.33 -0.56 -0.33
C HIS A 43 8.35 -1.21 -1.31
N ILE A 44 7.19 -0.57 -1.49
CA ILE A 44 6.13 -1.07 -2.40
C ILE A 44 6.52 -0.88 -3.87
N SER A 45 7.29 0.16 -4.16
CA SER A 45 7.81 0.50 -5.48
C SER A 45 9.29 0.88 -5.39
N ALA A 46 9.97 0.88 -6.55
CA ALA A 46 11.35 1.36 -6.62
C ALA A 46 11.42 2.83 -6.17
N TYR A 47 10.46 3.65 -6.59
CA TYR A 47 10.42 5.09 -6.32
C TYR A 47 10.19 5.39 -4.83
N ALA A 48 9.42 4.55 -4.12
CA ALA A 48 9.28 4.61 -2.67
C ALA A 48 10.63 4.53 -1.92
N SER A 49 11.69 4.00 -2.53
CA SER A 49 13.03 4.00 -1.91
C SER A 49 13.80 5.32 -2.06
N ALA A 50 13.29 6.28 -2.83
CA ALA A 50 13.96 7.54 -3.11
C ALA A 50 14.04 8.44 -1.88
N HIS A 51 13.00 8.44 -1.04
CA HIS A 51 12.91 9.27 0.15
C HIS A 51 11.84 8.72 1.10
N PRO A 52 11.97 8.85 2.44
CA PRO A 52 10.94 8.40 3.38
C PRO A 52 9.53 8.94 3.09
N TRP A 53 9.42 10.19 2.64
CA TRP A 53 8.13 10.79 2.23
C TRP A 53 7.52 10.11 1.00
N GLU A 54 8.33 9.68 0.04
CA GLU A 54 7.84 8.91 -1.11
C GLU A 54 7.42 7.52 -0.69
N ASP A 55 8.16 6.87 0.24
CA ASP A 55 7.77 5.57 0.76
C ASP A 55 6.37 5.57 1.36
N TRP A 56 6.05 6.62 2.08
CA TRP A 56 4.73 6.80 2.67
C TRP A 56 3.66 7.16 1.67
N ALA A 57 3.93 8.12 0.78
CA ALA A 57 2.98 8.52 -0.25
C ALA A 57 2.60 7.31 -1.12
N GLU A 58 3.59 6.52 -1.55
CA GLU A 58 3.40 5.31 -2.34
C GLU A 58 2.68 4.21 -1.54
N THR A 59 3.02 3.99 -0.26
CA THR A 59 2.30 3.02 0.57
C THR A 59 0.84 3.43 0.78
N TRP A 60 0.56 4.73 0.96
CA TRP A 60 -0.80 5.25 1.11
C TRP A 60 -1.61 5.15 -0.17
N ALA A 61 -1.03 5.55 -1.30
CA ALA A 61 -1.64 5.37 -2.62
C ALA A 61 -1.98 3.89 -2.86
N HIS A 62 -1.06 2.99 -2.48
CA HIS A 62 -1.27 1.55 -2.61
C HIS A 62 -2.36 1.02 -1.68
N TYR A 63 -2.44 1.53 -0.44
CA TYR A 63 -3.54 1.19 0.47
C TYR A 63 -4.90 1.59 -0.11
N LEU A 64 -5.02 2.81 -0.66
CA LEU A 64 -6.25 3.26 -1.30
C LEU A 64 -6.60 2.39 -2.51
N HIS A 65 -5.61 2.05 -3.34
CA HIS A 65 -5.79 1.14 -4.46
C HIS A 65 -6.35 -0.23 -4.02
N ILE A 66 -5.84 -0.79 -2.91
CA ILE A 66 -6.37 -2.03 -2.32
C ILE A 66 -7.84 -1.87 -1.92
N MET A 67 -8.15 -0.80 -1.17
CA MET A 67 -9.51 -0.55 -0.68
C MET A 67 -10.52 -0.38 -1.83
N ASP A 68 -10.21 0.47 -2.80
CA ASP A 68 -11.08 0.76 -3.94
C ASP A 68 -11.32 -0.51 -4.79
N THR A 69 -10.28 -1.33 -4.96
CA THR A 69 -10.37 -2.58 -5.72
C THR A 69 -11.19 -3.64 -4.97
N LEU A 70 -11.03 -3.74 -3.64
CA LEU A 70 -11.86 -4.62 -2.80
C LEU A 70 -13.32 -4.15 -2.81
N GLU A 71 -13.60 -2.85 -2.70
CA GLU A 71 -14.95 -2.29 -2.78
C GLU A 71 -15.60 -2.62 -4.14
N THR A 72 -14.84 -2.45 -5.23
CA THR A 72 -15.29 -2.83 -6.57
C THR A 72 -15.63 -4.32 -6.65
N ALA A 73 -14.75 -5.19 -6.14
CA ALA A 73 -14.98 -6.63 -6.13
C ALA A 73 -16.22 -7.03 -5.30
N THR A 74 -16.44 -6.35 -4.16
CA THR A 74 -17.67 -6.51 -3.36
C THR A 74 -18.90 -6.06 -4.13
N GLY A 75 -18.84 -4.94 -4.86
CA GLY A 75 -19.94 -4.44 -5.70
C GLY A 75 -20.36 -5.43 -6.80
N PHE A 76 -19.42 -6.22 -7.32
CA PHE A 76 -19.68 -7.29 -8.27
C PHE A 76 -19.96 -8.66 -7.63
N GLY A 77 -20.01 -8.76 -6.30
CA GLY A 77 -20.29 -10.00 -5.58
C GLY A 77 -19.16 -11.04 -5.63
N LEU A 78 -17.93 -10.62 -5.96
CA LEU A 78 -16.76 -11.50 -5.96
C LEU A 78 -16.22 -11.77 -4.54
N ILE A 79 -16.50 -10.86 -3.61
CA ILE A 79 -16.08 -10.92 -2.20
C ILE A 79 -17.25 -10.47 -1.33
N HIS A 80 -17.47 -11.14 -0.20
CA HIS A 80 -18.49 -10.74 0.76
C HIS A 80 -18.10 -9.44 1.48
N ARG A 81 -19.03 -8.47 1.52
CA ARG A 81 -18.84 -7.16 2.17
C ARG A 81 -18.39 -7.27 3.63
N ASP A 82 -18.95 -8.21 4.39
CA ASP A 82 -18.61 -8.43 5.79
C ASP A 82 -17.14 -8.81 6.00
N ALA A 83 -16.51 -9.41 4.98
CA ALA A 83 -15.09 -9.75 5.01
C ALA A 83 -14.17 -8.53 4.82
N VAL A 84 -14.70 -7.37 4.42
CA VAL A 84 -13.94 -6.12 4.23
C VAL A 84 -14.27 -5.10 5.31
N ASP A 85 -15.56 -4.92 5.64
CA ASP A 85 -16.04 -3.83 6.50
C ASP A 85 -15.90 -4.14 8.01
N SER A 86 -16.09 -5.41 8.40
CA SER A 86 -16.15 -5.84 9.81
C SER A 86 -14.89 -6.57 10.27
N SER A 87 -13.93 -6.74 9.37
CA SER A 87 -12.84 -7.67 9.53
C SER A 87 -11.55 -6.91 9.87
N GLY A 88 -10.79 -7.41 10.84
CA GLY A 88 -9.49 -6.81 11.15
C GLY A 88 -8.53 -6.91 9.96
N PHE A 89 -7.53 -6.03 9.89
CA PHE A 89 -6.56 -5.93 8.79
C PHE A 89 -6.02 -7.27 8.22
N HIS A 90 -5.88 -8.31 9.05
CA HIS A 90 -5.46 -9.63 8.59
C HIS A 90 -6.42 -10.25 7.55
N LEU A 91 -7.73 -10.16 7.80
CA LEU A 91 -8.76 -10.70 6.91
C LEU A 91 -8.84 -9.87 5.63
N LEU A 92 -8.79 -8.54 5.73
CA LEU A 92 -8.66 -7.65 4.57
C LEU A 92 -7.47 -8.05 3.68
N MET A 93 -6.29 -8.29 4.27
CA MET A 93 -5.11 -8.75 3.52
C MET A 93 -5.25 -10.17 2.99
N GLN A 94 -6.08 -11.03 3.60
CA GLN A 94 -6.41 -12.34 3.05
C GLN A 94 -7.27 -12.20 1.81
N GLU A 95 -8.33 -11.38 1.85
CA GLU A 95 -9.19 -11.10 0.71
C GLU A 95 -8.42 -10.46 -0.45
N TRP A 96 -7.56 -9.46 -0.15
CA TRP A 96 -6.70 -8.86 -1.16
C TRP A 96 -5.81 -9.88 -1.88
N ARG A 97 -5.21 -10.80 -1.12
CA ARG A 97 -4.37 -11.87 -1.69
C ARG A 97 -5.18 -12.86 -2.52
N GLN A 98 -6.42 -13.15 -2.14
CA GLN A 98 -7.30 -14.01 -2.94
C GLN A 98 -7.66 -13.33 -4.26
N LEU A 99 -8.09 -12.07 -4.19
CA LEU A 99 -8.50 -11.27 -5.35
C LEU A 99 -7.37 -11.12 -6.37
N THR A 100 -6.18 -10.69 -5.93
CA THR A 100 -5.03 -10.50 -6.81
C THR A 100 -4.58 -11.80 -7.49
N ARG A 101 -4.63 -12.93 -6.79
CA ARG A 101 -4.38 -14.25 -7.42
C ARG A 101 -5.39 -14.56 -8.51
N MET A 102 -6.68 -14.30 -8.26
CA MET A 102 -7.74 -14.51 -9.24
C MET A 102 -7.54 -13.60 -10.46
N MET A 103 -7.31 -12.30 -10.25
CA MET A 103 -7.05 -11.33 -11.31
C MET A 103 -5.85 -11.73 -12.18
N ASN A 104 -4.72 -12.07 -11.55
CA ASN A 104 -3.52 -12.47 -12.29
C ASN A 104 -3.74 -13.79 -13.06
N ALA A 105 -4.48 -14.75 -12.48
CA ALA A 105 -4.81 -15.99 -13.18
C ALA A 105 -5.71 -15.76 -14.40
N LEU A 106 -6.71 -14.87 -14.29
CA LEU A 106 -7.56 -14.47 -15.40
C LEU A 106 -6.74 -13.81 -16.51
N ASN A 107 -5.89 -12.85 -16.16
CA ASN A 107 -5.01 -12.19 -17.12
C ASN A 107 -4.11 -13.18 -17.87
N ARG A 108 -3.44 -14.08 -17.14
CA ARG A 108 -2.59 -15.11 -17.77
C ARG A 108 -3.37 -16.05 -18.68
N SER A 109 -4.61 -16.41 -18.32
CA SER A 109 -5.47 -17.26 -19.16
C SER A 109 -5.87 -16.58 -20.47
N MET A 110 -5.87 -15.25 -20.50
CA MET A 110 -6.10 -14.42 -21.69
C MET A 110 -4.80 -14.04 -22.42
N GLY A 111 -3.63 -14.57 -22.00
CA GLY A 111 -2.34 -14.20 -22.56
C GLY A 111 -1.86 -12.78 -22.20
N GLN A 112 -2.43 -12.17 -21.17
CA GLN A 112 -2.04 -10.86 -20.65
C GLN A 112 -1.04 -10.99 -19.50
N ALA A 113 -0.26 -9.92 -19.28
CA ALA A 113 0.59 -9.82 -18.10
C ALA A 113 -0.25 -9.73 -16.81
N ASP A 114 0.35 -10.08 -15.67
CA ASP A 114 -0.29 -9.97 -14.36
C ASP A 114 -0.84 -8.56 -14.13
N ALA A 115 -2.12 -8.46 -13.77
CA ALA A 115 -2.76 -7.18 -13.45
C ALA A 115 -2.12 -6.51 -12.23
N TYR A 116 -1.63 -7.33 -11.29
CA TYR A 116 -1.00 -6.90 -10.07
C TYR A 116 0.38 -7.59 -9.91
N PRO A 117 1.46 -6.99 -10.44
CA PRO A 117 2.81 -7.56 -10.39
C PRO A 117 3.61 -7.14 -9.14
N PHE A 118 2.96 -6.60 -8.10
CA PHE A 118 3.64 -6.09 -6.92
C PHE A 118 3.91 -7.18 -5.88
N THR A 119 5.08 -7.11 -5.23
CA THR A 119 5.42 -7.95 -4.09
C THR A 119 5.19 -7.21 -2.78
N LEU A 120 4.24 -7.68 -1.98
CA LEU A 120 4.00 -7.12 -0.65
C LEU A 120 4.96 -7.75 0.37
N SER A 121 6.10 -7.10 0.59
CA SER A 121 7.06 -7.52 1.61
C SER A 121 6.47 -7.41 3.01
N ARG A 122 7.09 -8.10 3.99
CA ARG A 122 6.68 -7.99 5.40
C ARG A 122 6.66 -6.53 5.88
N GLN A 123 7.64 -5.72 5.47
CA GLN A 123 7.73 -4.32 5.87
C GLN A 123 6.63 -3.47 5.24
N VAL A 124 6.28 -3.73 3.98
CA VAL A 124 5.16 -3.06 3.31
C VAL A 124 3.84 -3.40 4.01
N ILE A 125 3.62 -4.67 4.38
CA ILE A 125 2.41 -5.10 5.11
C ILE A 125 2.31 -4.39 6.48
N VAL A 126 3.43 -4.19 7.18
CA VAL A 126 3.43 -3.43 8.45
C VAL A 126 3.01 -1.97 8.22
N LYS A 127 3.53 -1.32 7.18
CA LYS A 127 3.13 0.07 6.84
C LYS A 127 1.66 0.16 6.43
N LEU A 128 1.17 -0.79 5.63
CA LEU A 128 -0.24 -0.87 5.27
C LEU A 128 -1.14 -1.07 6.50
N ARG A 129 -0.71 -1.86 7.49
CA ARG A 129 -1.44 -2.03 8.75
C ARG A 129 -1.53 -0.73 9.53
N LEU A 130 -0.42 0.02 9.62
CA LEU A 130 -0.40 1.31 10.29
C LEU A 130 -1.40 2.27 9.63
N ILE A 131 -1.41 2.35 8.31
CA ILE A 131 -2.37 3.18 7.56
C ILE A 131 -3.81 2.74 7.85
N HIS A 132 -4.07 1.43 7.84
CA HIS A 132 -5.40 0.90 8.17
C HIS A 132 -5.85 1.28 9.58
N GLN A 133 -4.96 1.20 10.57
CA GLN A 133 -5.25 1.61 11.95
C GLN A 133 -5.58 3.10 12.05
N LEU A 134 -4.81 3.95 11.35
CA LEU A 134 -5.07 5.40 11.29
C LEU A 134 -6.43 5.73 10.65
N VAL A 135 -6.83 4.98 9.62
CA VAL A 135 -8.11 5.21 8.93
C VAL A 135 -9.30 4.71 9.77
N THR A 136 -9.15 3.57 10.42
CA THR A 136 -10.23 2.94 11.20
C THR A 136 -10.35 3.47 12.63
N GLY A 137 -9.37 4.23 13.12
CA GLY A 137 -9.32 4.68 14.51
C GLY A 137 -9.13 3.53 15.50
N SER A 138 -8.61 2.39 15.04
CA SER A 138 -8.30 1.25 15.91
C SER A 138 -6.96 1.51 16.61
N GLU A 139 -7.02 1.96 17.86
CA GLU A 139 -5.84 1.94 18.74
C GLU A 139 -5.38 0.49 18.87
N GLY A 140 -4.11 0.24 18.54
CA GLY A 140 -3.54 -1.10 18.59
C GLY A 140 -3.69 -1.70 19.99
N MET A 141 -4.21 -2.93 20.05
CA MET A 141 -3.95 -3.82 21.17
C MET A 141 -2.64 -4.57 20.94
#